data_AF-A0A1Z1GD92-F1
#
_entry.id   AF-A0A1Z1GD92-F1
#
_cell.length_a   1.000
_cell.length_b   1.000
_cell.length_c   1.000
_cell.angle_alpha   90.00
_cell.angle_beta   90.00
_cell.angle_gamma   90.00
#
_symmetry.space_group_name_H-M   'P 1'
#
loop_
_entity.id
_entity.type
_entity.pdbx_description
1 polymer ?
#
loop_
_entity_poly.entity_id
_entity_poly.type
_entity_poly.pdbx_seq_one_letter_code
_entity_poly.pdbx_strand_id
1 'polypeptide(L)'
;MIIFISLFTLFLTFLSILTNNIIVWWSIFLLMTVVFILLNKSSKSYISIFNYFVIQESLGLLFLLFSSGLLQFFIILLKIGVAPLHFWIFNVTNNIFNYGLMWFLTFQKLPFLTILLQIFWLSSVYILMLGLLVCYIQIFVMKSYKNLLIISSTESFNWIVLGVFFSMFNSLYLFIYYFILMVLLISKFSKSSGYNFVNWETTLVFLNIPFSVSFFVKIFSLSEIFKLDSFFTLFLLFSMFLSVLAFSFWLINLSMKNNEDLSGNNKFNYFIIFPLMVISII
;
A
#
# COMPACT_ATOMS: atom_id res chain seq x y z
N MET A 1 -10.60 20.88 2.96
CA MET A 1 -10.17 20.23 1.69
C MET A 1 -9.95 18.72 1.86
N ILE A 2 -9.01 18.27 2.70
CA ILE A 2 -8.69 16.83 2.82
C ILE A 2 -9.92 15.97 3.21
N ILE A 3 -10.75 16.42 4.15
CA ILE A 3 -11.98 15.70 4.56
C ILE A 3 -12.94 15.54 3.38
N PHE A 4 -13.20 16.62 2.64
CA PHE A 4 -14.06 16.57 1.44
C PHE A 4 -13.54 15.57 0.42
N ILE A 5 -12.23 15.59 0.15
CA ILE A 5 -11.62 14.66 -0.80
C ILE A 5 -11.70 13.23 -0.28
N SER A 6 -11.52 12.98 1.02
CA SER A 6 -11.67 11.65 1.61
C SER A 6 -13.10 11.10 1.48
N LEU A 7 -14.11 11.93 1.71
CA LEU A 7 -15.51 11.57 1.49
C LEU A 7 -15.78 11.28 0.01
N PHE A 8 -15.21 12.08 -0.89
CA PHE A 8 -15.32 11.84 -2.32
C PHE A 8 -14.70 10.51 -2.74
N THR A 9 -13.53 10.13 -2.20
CA THR A 9 -12.97 8.81 -2.48
C THR A 9 -13.81 7.66 -1.95
N LEU A 10 -14.38 7.80 -0.76
CA LEU A 10 -15.30 6.79 -0.21
C LEU A 10 -16.55 6.66 -1.10
N PHE A 11 -17.08 7.78 -1.58
CA PHE A 11 -18.18 7.77 -2.54
C PHE A 11 -17.80 7.02 -3.84
N LEU A 12 -16.62 7.29 -4.41
CA LEU A 12 -16.14 6.58 -5.59
C LEU A 12 -15.95 5.08 -5.33
N THR A 13 -15.49 4.69 -4.14
CA THR A 13 -15.37 3.27 -3.77
C THR A 13 -16.75 2.61 -3.70
N PHE A 14 -17.75 3.27 -3.12
CA PHE A 14 -19.11 2.74 -3.07
C PHE A 14 -19.70 2.60 -4.48
N LEU A 15 -19.50 3.61 -5.33
CA LEU A 15 -19.93 3.58 -6.72
C LEU A 15 -19.30 2.42 -7.49
N SER A 16 -18.01 2.17 -7.29
CA SER A 16 -17.31 1.05 -7.92
C SER A 16 -17.88 -0.33 -7.53
N ILE A 17 -18.35 -0.48 -6.29
CA ILE A 17 -18.97 -1.73 -5.82
C ILE A 17 -20.33 -1.94 -6.49
N LEU A 18 -21.11 -0.87 -6.67
CA LEU A 18 -22.47 -0.96 -7.21
C LEU A 18 -22.53 -1.20 -8.72
N THR A 19 -21.53 -0.72 -9.47
CA THR A 19 -21.58 -0.74 -10.94
C THR A 19 -20.58 -1.72 -11.51
N ASN A 20 -21.00 -2.54 -12.48
CA ASN A 20 -20.12 -3.42 -13.27
C ASN A 20 -19.79 -2.86 -14.66
N ASN A 21 -20.00 -1.56 -14.87
CA ASN A 21 -19.79 -0.95 -16.18
C ASN A 21 -18.35 -0.45 -16.34
N ILE A 22 -17.64 -0.97 -17.35
CA ILE A 22 -16.24 -0.61 -17.65
C ILE A 22 -16.05 0.90 -17.83
N ILE A 23 -17.01 1.58 -18.47
CA ILE A 23 -16.96 3.05 -18.67
C ILE A 23 -17.04 3.78 -17.32
N VAL A 24 -17.86 3.28 -16.41
CA VAL A 24 -18.01 3.87 -15.07
C VAL A 24 -16.72 3.66 -14.28
N TRP A 25 -16.13 2.46 -14.30
CA TRP A 25 -14.82 2.22 -13.69
C TRP A 25 -13.72 3.13 -14.25
N TRP A 26 -13.69 3.33 -15.57
CA TRP A 26 -12.76 4.26 -16.19
C TRP A 26 -12.97 5.70 -15.70
N SER A 27 -14.22 6.15 -15.58
CA SER A 27 -14.52 7.49 -15.05
C SER A 27 -14.04 7.65 -13.60
N ILE A 28 -14.16 6.61 -12.76
CA ILE A 28 -13.61 6.59 -11.41
C ILE A 28 -12.10 6.76 -11.46
N PHE A 29 -11.41 6.07 -12.37
CA PHE A 29 -9.95 6.19 -12.51
C PHE A 29 -9.53 7.63 -12.83
N LEU A 30 -10.19 8.27 -13.79
CA LEU A 30 -9.91 9.67 -14.15
C LEU A 30 -10.19 10.61 -12.97
N LEU A 31 -11.28 10.41 -12.24
CA LEU A 31 -11.58 11.25 -11.07
C LEU A 31 -10.52 11.10 -9.98
N MET A 32 -10.01 9.89 -9.76
CA MET A 32 -8.92 9.65 -8.80
C MET A 32 -7.61 10.31 -9.21
N THR A 33 -7.27 10.35 -10.51
CA THR A 33 -6.05 11.02 -10.97
C THR A 33 -6.14 12.54 -10.78
N VAL A 34 -7.29 13.13 -11.13
CA VAL A 34 -7.55 14.57 -10.92
C VAL A 34 -7.46 14.93 -9.44
N VAL A 35 -8.08 14.13 -8.57
CA VAL A 35 -7.99 14.32 -7.11
C VAL A 35 -6.54 14.33 -6.62
N PHE A 36 -5.73 13.40 -7.10
CA PHE A 36 -4.32 13.33 -6.71
C PHE A 36 -3.51 14.55 -7.16
N ILE A 37 -3.77 15.05 -8.37
CA ILE A 37 -3.13 16.26 -8.90
C ILE A 37 -3.51 17.48 -8.04
N LEU A 38 -4.78 17.61 -7.66
CA LEU A 38 -5.26 18.73 -6.83
C LEU A 38 -4.59 18.75 -5.45
N LEU A 39 -4.43 17.58 -4.81
CA LEU A 39 -3.73 17.48 -3.53
C LEU A 39 -2.27 17.92 -3.64
N ASN A 40 -1.56 17.42 -4.65
CA ASN A 40 -0.12 17.62 -4.75
C ASN A 40 0.30 18.96 -5.38
N LYS A 41 -0.62 19.67 -6.05
CA LYS A 41 -0.37 21.02 -6.58
C LYS A 41 0.16 21.96 -5.48
N SER A 42 -0.33 21.81 -4.25
CA SER A 42 0.12 22.58 -3.08
C SER A 42 1.59 22.33 -2.70
N SER A 43 2.10 21.11 -2.95
CA SER A 43 3.43 20.67 -2.52
C SER A 43 4.58 20.99 -3.48
N LYS A 44 4.27 21.68 -4.60
CA LYS A 44 5.21 22.08 -5.68
C LYS A 44 5.99 20.92 -6.32
N SER A 45 5.47 19.71 -6.28
CA SER A 45 6.13 18.50 -6.78
C SER A 45 5.76 18.18 -8.24
N TYR A 46 5.99 19.13 -9.15
CA TYR A 46 5.49 19.05 -10.54
C TYR A 46 5.97 17.82 -11.31
N ILE A 47 7.23 17.42 -11.17
CA ILE A 47 7.80 16.25 -11.87
C ILE A 47 7.04 14.98 -11.50
N SER A 48 6.79 14.76 -10.21
CA SER A 48 6.05 13.58 -9.75
C SER A 48 4.59 13.61 -10.17
N ILE A 49 3.96 14.78 -10.18
CA ILE A 49 2.57 14.95 -10.62
C ILE A 49 2.46 14.60 -12.12
N PHE A 50 3.40 15.09 -12.93
CA PHE A 50 3.44 14.81 -14.36
C PHE A 50 3.64 13.30 -14.63
N ASN A 51 4.63 12.69 -13.98
CA ASN A 51 4.91 11.26 -14.12
C ASN A 51 3.70 10.41 -13.74
N TYR A 52 3.03 10.75 -12.64
CA TYR A 52 1.82 10.09 -12.21
C TYR A 52 0.69 10.21 -13.25
N PHE A 53 0.43 11.42 -13.74
CA PHE A 53 -0.63 11.67 -14.71
C PHE A 53 -0.42 10.89 -16.00
N VAL A 54 0.79 10.94 -16.57
CA VAL A 54 1.11 10.23 -17.82
C VAL A 54 0.90 8.72 -17.67
N ILE A 55 1.41 8.14 -16.58
CA ILE A 55 1.29 6.69 -16.35
C ILE A 55 -0.17 6.29 -16.09
N GLN A 56 -0.90 7.02 -15.26
CA GLN A 56 -2.26 6.61 -14.87
C GLN A 56 -3.31 6.82 -15.97
N GLU A 57 -3.19 7.91 -16.74
CA GLU A 57 -4.11 8.16 -17.87
C GLU A 57 -3.83 7.22 -19.04
N SER A 58 -2.56 6.97 -19.37
CA SER A 58 -2.23 5.99 -20.42
C SER A 58 -2.77 4.60 -20.06
N LEU A 59 -2.63 4.16 -18.81
CA LEU A 59 -3.25 2.92 -18.33
C LEU A 59 -4.78 2.98 -18.29
N GLY A 60 -5.37 4.16 -18.08
CA GLY A 60 -6.82 4.35 -18.13
C GLY A 60 -7.36 4.12 -19.54
N LEU A 61 -6.71 4.69 -20.54
CA LEU A 61 -7.08 4.48 -21.94
C LEU A 61 -6.83 3.04 -22.38
N LEU A 62 -5.72 2.44 -21.96
CA LEU A 62 -5.46 1.01 -22.22
C LEU A 62 -6.53 0.12 -21.58
N PHE A 63 -7.02 0.47 -20.38
CA PHE A 63 -8.11 -0.26 -19.73
C PHE A 63 -9.41 -0.28 -20.55
N LEU A 64 -9.75 0.84 -21.20
CA LEU A 64 -10.92 0.91 -22.09
C LEU A 64 -10.72 0.09 -23.36
N LEU A 65 -9.52 0.15 -23.94
CA LEU A 65 -9.20 -0.54 -25.19
C LEU A 65 -9.25 -2.06 -25.02
N PHE A 66 -8.70 -2.57 -23.91
CA PHE A 66 -8.79 -3.97 -23.57
C PHE A 66 -10.05 -4.20 -22.73
N SER A 67 -11.21 -4.33 -23.38
CA SER A 67 -12.49 -4.51 -22.69
C SER A 67 -12.73 -5.92 -22.11
N SER A 68 -11.77 -6.85 -22.24
CA SER A 68 -11.96 -8.23 -21.78
C SER A 68 -10.76 -8.82 -21.03
N GLY A 69 -11.07 -9.55 -19.95
CA GLY A 69 -10.28 -10.64 -19.40
C GLY A 69 -8.98 -10.27 -18.69
N LEU A 70 -7.94 -11.05 -18.98
CA LEU A 70 -6.65 -11.06 -18.29
C LEU A 70 -5.88 -9.74 -18.39
N LEU A 71 -5.97 -9.07 -19.54
CA LEU A 71 -5.25 -7.82 -19.77
C LEU A 71 -5.79 -6.71 -18.87
N GLN A 72 -7.11 -6.65 -18.65
CA GLN A 72 -7.71 -5.71 -17.70
C GLN A 72 -7.18 -5.92 -16.28
N PHE A 73 -7.07 -7.17 -15.87
CA PHE A 73 -6.52 -7.52 -14.57
C PHE A 73 -5.07 -7.02 -14.41
N PHE A 74 -4.19 -7.26 -15.40
CA PHE A 74 -2.82 -6.72 -15.38
C PHE A 74 -2.75 -5.20 -15.37
N ILE A 75 -3.63 -4.52 -16.13
CA ILE A 75 -3.69 -3.06 -16.15
C ILE A 75 -4.08 -2.52 -14.78
N ILE A 76 -5.05 -3.15 -14.10
CA ILE A 76 -5.43 -2.77 -12.74
C ILE A 76 -4.29 -3.01 -11.76
N LEU A 77 -3.59 -4.15 -11.83
CA LEU A 77 -2.41 -4.40 -11.00
C LEU A 77 -1.35 -3.30 -11.17
N LEU A 78 -1.10 -2.87 -12.42
CA LEU A 78 -0.14 -1.79 -12.70
C LEU A 78 -0.64 -0.45 -12.18
N LYS A 79 -1.93 -0.12 -12.34
CA LYS A 79 -2.53 1.13 -11.81
C LYS A 79 -2.44 1.24 -10.30
N ILE A 80 -2.70 0.15 -9.58
CA ILE A 80 -2.56 0.10 -8.12
C ILE A 80 -1.10 0.14 -7.69
N GLY A 81 -0.20 -0.40 -8.53
CA GLY A 81 1.20 -0.58 -8.19
C GLY A 81 1.42 -1.80 -7.29
N VAL A 82 0.73 -2.89 -7.59
CA VAL A 82 0.96 -4.21 -6.97
C VAL A 82 2.23 -4.81 -7.57
N ALA A 83 3.09 -5.39 -6.74
CA ALA A 83 4.29 -6.03 -7.28
C ALA A 83 3.91 -7.27 -8.10
N PRO A 84 4.65 -7.60 -9.18
CA PRO A 84 5.97 -7.08 -9.58
C PRO A 84 5.94 -5.75 -10.36
N LEU A 85 4.77 -5.18 -10.66
CA LEU A 85 4.61 -4.02 -11.55
C LEU A 85 4.66 -2.67 -10.81
N HIS A 86 5.37 -2.59 -9.69
CA HIS A 86 5.39 -1.42 -8.80
C HIS A 86 6.52 -0.42 -9.12
N PHE A 87 7.34 -0.65 -10.15
CA PHE A 87 8.52 0.17 -10.45
C PHE A 87 8.22 1.66 -10.63
N TRP A 88 7.07 1.99 -11.22
CA TRP A 88 6.69 3.37 -11.49
C TRP A 88 6.44 4.18 -10.20
N ILE A 89 6.12 3.50 -9.09
CA ILE A 89 5.82 4.14 -7.81
C ILE A 89 7.00 4.99 -7.35
N PHE A 90 8.24 4.48 -7.44
CA PHE A 90 9.42 5.21 -6.96
C PHE A 90 9.61 6.56 -7.64
N ASN A 91 9.35 6.61 -8.95
CA ASN A 91 9.47 7.84 -9.73
C ASN A 91 8.44 8.91 -9.30
N VAL A 92 7.26 8.47 -8.85
CA VAL A 92 6.20 9.37 -8.37
C VAL A 92 6.45 9.77 -6.92
N THR A 93 6.71 8.83 -6.03
CA THR A 93 6.68 9.09 -4.58
C THR A 93 7.88 9.88 -4.08
N ASN A 94 9.03 9.84 -4.76
CA ASN A 94 10.26 10.48 -4.29
C ASN A 94 10.11 11.98 -3.99
N ASN A 95 9.27 12.70 -4.73
CA ASN A 95 9.07 14.14 -4.55
C ASN A 95 7.80 14.52 -3.76
N ILE A 96 7.00 13.53 -3.36
CA ILE A 96 5.73 13.73 -2.65
C ILE A 96 5.92 13.54 -1.15
N PHE A 97 5.37 14.43 -0.32
CA PHE A 97 5.58 14.45 1.12
C PHE A 97 4.25 14.47 1.89
N ASN A 98 4.31 14.12 3.18
CA ASN A 98 3.22 14.20 4.15
C ASN A 98 1.89 13.56 3.65
N TYR A 99 0.82 14.34 3.65
CA TYR A 99 -0.53 13.96 3.21
C TYR A 99 -0.58 13.45 1.77
N GLY A 100 0.25 13.97 0.85
CA GLY A 100 0.29 13.47 -0.52
C GLY A 100 0.82 12.03 -0.59
N LEU A 101 1.79 11.70 0.26
CA LEU A 101 2.38 10.36 0.32
C LEU A 101 1.43 9.39 1.03
N MET A 102 0.81 9.82 2.14
CA MET A 102 -0.24 9.05 2.81
C MET A 102 -1.38 8.72 1.84
N TRP A 103 -1.86 9.73 1.11
CA TRP A 103 -2.95 9.57 0.15
C TRP A 103 -2.62 8.58 -0.97
N PHE A 104 -1.42 8.71 -1.55
CA PHE A 104 -0.94 7.83 -2.60
C PHE A 104 -0.92 6.36 -2.16
N LEU A 105 -0.41 6.10 -0.94
CA LEU A 105 -0.25 4.74 -0.45
C LEU A 105 -1.55 4.11 0.07
N THR A 106 -2.56 4.91 0.42
CA THR A 106 -3.80 4.45 1.07
C THR A 106 -5.05 4.74 0.22
N PHE A 107 -5.56 5.97 0.25
CA PHE A 107 -6.83 6.37 -0.36
C PHE A 107 -6.89 6.09 -1.84
N GLN A 108 -5.77 6.25 -2.56
CA GLN A 108 -5.74 5.94 -3.97
C GLN A 108 -6.10 4.47 -4.22
N LYS A 109 -5.61 3.53 -3.41
CA LYS A 109 -5.77 2.09 -3.64
C LYS A 109 -7.19 1.57 -3.40
N LEU A 110 -7.99 2.25 -2.58
CA LEU A 110 -9.34 1.80 -2.18
C LEU A 110 -10.26 1.47 -3.39
N PRO A 111 -10.54 2.41 -4.33
CA PRO A 111 -11.48 2.14 -5.43
C PRO A 111 -10.93 1.15 -6.46
N PHE A 112 -9.61 1.02 -6.55
CA PHE A 112 -9.03 0.04 -7.45
C PHE A 112 -9.09 -1.37 -6.87
N LEU A 113 -8.99 -1.51 -5.54
CA LEU A 113 -9.14 -2.81 -4.88
C LEU A 113 -10.54 -3.38 -5.11
N THR A 114 -11.59 -2.56 -4.99
CA THR A 114 -12.97 -2.99 -5.25
C THR A 114 -13.20 -3.42 -6.70
N ILE A 115 -12.59 -2.73 -7.67
CA ILE A 115 -12.65 -3.15 -9.08
C ILE A 115 -11.83 -4.43 -9.31
N LEU A 116 -10.69 -4.60 -8.64
CA LEU A 116 -9.90 -5.84 -8.69
C LEU A 116 -10.70 -7.04 -8.17
N LEU A 117 -11.55 -6.85 -7.15
CA LEU A 117 -12.46 -7.90 -6.66
C LEU A 117 -13.44 -8.38 -7.75
N GLN A 118 -13.87 -7.48 -8.64
CA GLN A 118 -14.84 -7.80 -9.69
C GLN A 118 -14.19 -8.47 -10.92
N ILE A 119 -12.96 -8.08 -11.29
CA ILE A 119 -12.23 -8.63 -12.46
C ILE A 119 -11.26 -9.75 -12.04
N PHE A 120 -11.74 -10.61 -11.16
CA PHE A 120 -10.91 -11.59 -10.49
C PHE A 120 -10.35 -12.68 -11.42
N TRP A 121 -9.06 -13.01 -11.29
CA TRP A 121 -8.43 -14.14 -11.98
C TRP A 121 -7.58 -15.02 -11.05
N LEU A 122 -8.00 -16.26 -10.83
CA LEU A 122 -7.38 -17.19 -9.87
C LEU A 122 -5.89 -17.46 -10.12
N SER A 123 -5.46 -17.61 -11.38
CA SER A 123 -4.05 -17.93 -11.66
C SER A 123 -3.08 -16.78 -11.36
N SER A 124 -3.59 -15.60 -11.02
CA SER A 124 -2.76 -14.46 -10.62
C SER A 124 -2.04 -14.64 -9.28
N VAL A 125 -2.41 -15.65 -8.48
CA VAL A 125 -1.73 -15.99 -7.23
C VAL A 125 -0.22 -16.15 -7.46
N TYR A 126 0.21 -16.90 -8.48
CA TYR A 126 1.63 -17.08 -8.77
C TYR A 126 2.37 -15.77 -9.10
N ILE A 127 1.70 -14.85 -9.82
CA ILE A 127 2.29 -13.54 -10.17
C ILE A 127 2.48 -12.70 -8.92
N LEU A 128 1.50 -12.70 -8.01
CA LEU A 128 1.58 -11.95 -6.75
C LEU A 128 2.64 -12.54 -5.81
N MET A 129 2.76 -13.87 -5.79
CA MET A 129 3.77 -14.58 -5.02
C MET A 129 5.19 -14.28 -5.54
N LEU A 130 5.40 -14.22 -6.86
CA LEU A 130 6.64 -13.70 -7.45
C LEU A 130 6.87 -12.22 -7.11
N GLY A 131 5.81 -11.40 -7.14
CA GLY A 131 5.87 -10.00 -6.74
C GLY A 131 6.36 -9.79 -5.32
N LEU A 132 5.94 -10.65 -4.37
CA LEU A 132 6.43 -10.62 -2.99
C LEU A 132 7.93 -10.91 -2.91
N LEU A 133 8.44 -11.89 -3.66
CA LEU A 133 9.89 -12.15 -3.70
C LEU A 133 10.68 -10.95 -4.20
N VAL A 134 10.20 -10.30 -5.27
CA VAL A 134 10.82 -9.08 -5.79
C VAL A 134 10.83 -7.98 -4.72
N CYS A 135 9.74 -7.83 -3.96
CA CYS A 135 9.70 -6.88 -2.86
C CYS A 135 10.75 -7.18 -1.80
N TYR A 136 10.88 -8.43 -1.32
CA TYR A 136 11.86 -8.78 -0.29
C TYR A 136 13.30 -8.55 -0.74
N ILE A 137 13.63 -8.91 -1.97
CA ILE A 137 14.95 -8.63 -2.56
C ILE A 137 15.19 -7.12 -2.62
N GLN A 138 14.17 -6.35 -3.02
CA GLN A 138 14.30 -4.90 -3.13
C GLN A 138 14.41 -4.21 -1.76
N ILE A 139 13.69 -4.67 -0.74
CA ILE A 139 13.80 -4.16 0.63
C ILE A 139 15.23 -4.30 1.13
N PHE A 140 15.90 -5.42 0.83
CA PHE A 140 17.27 -5.65 1.24
C PHE A 140 18.27 -4.68 0.60
N VAL A 141 18.04 -4.28 -0.66
CA VAL A 141 18.96 -3.42 -1.43
C VAL A 141 18.78 -1.94 -1.11
N MET A 142 17.53 -1.50 -0.86
CA MET A 142 17.23 -0.07 -0.73
C MET A 142 17.65 0.50 0.62
N LYS A 143 18.42 1.59 0.60
CA LYS A 143 18.91 2.24 1.84
C LYS A 143 18.09 3.46 2.29
N SER A 144 17.27 4.05 1.42
CA SER A 144 16.52 5.25 1.77
C SER A 144 15.23 4.90 2.52
N TYR A 145 15.02 5.54 3.69
CA TYR A 145 13.85 5.29 4.56
C TYR A 145 12.51 5.46 3.85
N LYS A 146 12.42 6.46 2.98
CA LYS A 146 11.22 6.71 2.19
C LYS A 146 10.92 5.53 1.26
N ASN A 147 11.92 5.02 0.54
CA ASN A 147 11.74 3.92 -0.40
C ASN A 147 11.47 2.60 0.35
N LEU A 148 12.11 2.39 1.50
CA LEU A 148 11.81 1.26 2.38
C LEU A 148 10.35 1.28 2.85
N LEU A 149 9.82 2.44 3.24
CA LEU A 149 8.40 2.58 3.59
C LEU A 149 7.49 2.28 2.39
N ILE A 150 7.82 2.81 1.22
CA ILE A 150 7.04 2.56 0.00
C ILE A 150 7.03 1.05 -0.31
N ILE A 151 8.17 0.36 -0.28
CA ILE A 151 8.22 -1.07 -0.62
C ILE A 151 7.49 -1.91 0.42
N SER A 152 7.64 -1.61 1.71
CA SER A 152 6.90 -2.34 2.75
C SER A 152 5.39 -2.11 2.69
N SER A 153 4.94 -0.93 2.25
CA SER A 153 3.53 -0.67 1.97
C SER A 153 3.02 -1.38 0.70
N THR A 154 3.88 -1.64 -0.28
CA THR A 154 3.52 -2.48 -1.44
C THR A 154 3.51 -3.96 -1.08
N GLU A 155 4.45 -4.41 -0.26
CA GLU A 155 4.52 -5.78 0.24
C GLU A 155 3.27 -6.14 1.06
N SER A 156 2.92 -5.33 2.07
CA SER A 156 1.71 -5.53 2.86
C SER A 156 0.43 -5.47 2.03
N PHE A 157 0.35 -4.58 1.04
CA PHE A 157 -0.78 -4.54 0.12
C PHE A 157 -0.86 -5.80 -0.78
N ASN A 158 0.26 -6.34 -1.25
CA ASN A 158 0.28 -7.59 -2.00
C ASN A 158 -0.23 -8.76 -1.16
N TRP A 159 0.13 -8.82 0.12
CA TRP A 159 -0.41 -9.84 1.04
C TRP A 159 -1.93 -9.71 1.23
N ILE A 160 -2.45 -8.49 1.33
CA ILE A 160 -3.90 -8.25 1.40
C ILE A 160 -4.58 -8.70 0.11
N VAL A 161 -4.03 -8.32 -1.05
CA VAL A 161 -4.54 -8.74 -2.36
C VAL A 161 -4.46 -10.25 -2.52
N LEU A 162 -3.41 -10.90 -2.01
CA LEU A 162 -3.34 -12.36 -1.96
C LEU A 162 -4.45 -12.95 -1.09
N GLY A 163 -4.67 -12.43 0.12
CA GLY A 163 -5.74 -12.89 1.03
C GLY A 163 -7.12 -12.75 0.40
N VAL A 164 -7.36 -11.72 -0.40
CA VAL A 164 -8.59 -11.54 -1.19
C VAL A 164 -8.88 -12.76 -2.08
N PHE A 165 -7.87 -13.44 -2.64
CA PHE A 165 -8.09 -14.64 -3.47
C PHE A 165 -8.67 -15.83 -2.72
N PHE A 166 -8.45 -15.89 -1.40
CA PHE A 166 -8.81 -17.04 -0.58
C PHE A 166 -10.00 -16.76 0.32
N SER A 167 -10.02 -15.59 0.97
CA SER A 167 -11.08 -15.17 1.88
C SER A 167 -11.41 -13.68 1.69
N MET A 168 -12.53 -13.43 1.00
CA MET A 168 -12.98 -12.07 0.72
C MET A 168 -13.25 -11.25 2.00
N PHE A 169 -13.93 -11.82 3.00
CA PHE A 169 -14.32 -11.07 4.19
C PHE A 169 -13.14 -10.76 5.12
N ASN A 170 -12.26 -11.75 5.38
CA ASN A 170 -11.12 -11.55 6.27
C ASN A 170 -10.14 -10.53 5.67
N SER A 171 -9.88 -10.63 4.37
CA SER A 171 -9.00 -9.69 3.68
C SER A 171 -9.56 -8.27 3.63
N LEU A 172 -10.87 -8.08 3.45
CA LEU A 172 -11.51 -6.76 3.53
C LEU A 172 -11.41 -6.16 4.93
N TYR A 173 -11.62 -6.95 5.98
CA TYR A 173 -11.41 -6.50 7.36
C TYR A 173 -9.95 -6.07 7.59
N LEU A 174 -8.99 -6.91 7.21
CA LEU A 174 -7.57 -6.63 7.32
C LEU A 174 -7.18 -5.37 6.54
N PHE A 175 -7.78 -5.16 5.38
CA PHE A 175 -7.56 -3.99 4.55
C PHE A 175 -8.05 -2.70 5.23
N ILE A 176 -9.25 -2.70 5.82
CA ILE A 176 -9.77 -1.52 6.54
C ILE A 176 -8.86 -1.19 7.72
N TYR A 177 -8.42 -2.20 8.46
CA TYR A 177 -7.54 -1.99 9.60
C TYR A 177 -6.16 -1.49 9.19
N TYR A 178 -5.58 -2.06 8.13
CA TYR A 178 -4.36 -1.53 7.48
C TYR A 178 -4.51 -0.09 7.04
N PHE A 179 -5.64 0.24 6.41
CA PHE A 179 -5.94 1.58 5.94
C PHE A 179 -5.95 2.59 7.09
N ILE A 180 -6.65 2.30 8.19
CA ILE A 180 -6.72 3.16 9.37
C ILE A 180 -5.32 3.39 9.96
N LEU A 181 -4.52 2.33 10.12
CA LEU A 181 -3.16 2.49 10.65
C LEU A 181 -2.26 3.34 9.75
N MET A 182 -2.28 3.12 8.44
CA MET A 182 -1.42 3.86 7.52
C MET A 182 -1.78 5.34 7.43
N VAL A 183 -3.07 5.68 7.52
CA VAL A 183 -3.53 7.07 7.62
C VAL A 183 -2.91 7.76 8.85
N LEU A 184 -2.90 7.08 10.00
CA LEU A 184 -2.37 7.66 11.24
C LEU A 184 -0.85 7.81 11.20
N LEU A 185 -0.15 6.76 10.77
CA LEU A 185 1.31 6.68 10.82
C LEU A 185 1.98 7.62 9.81
N ILE A 186 1.45 7.70 8.58
CA ILE A 186 2.15 8.37 7.47
C ILE A 186 1.91 9.88 7.45
N SER A 187 0.78 10.34 8.00
CA SER A 187 0.39 11.76 8.00
C SER A 187 1.44 12.72 8.57
N LYS A 188 2.36 12.19 9.39
CA LYS A 188 3.39 12.96 10.12
C LYS A 188 4.77 12.95 9.50
N PHE A 189 4.96 12.34 8.32
CA PHE A 189 6.21 12.49 7.58
C PHE A 189 6.41 13.96 7.22
N SER A 190 7.13 14.71 8.04
CA SER A 190 7.30 16.14 7.83
C SER A 190 8.49 16.42 6.92
N LYS A 191 8.33 17.39 6.03
CA LYS A 191 9.38 17.94 5.18
C LYS A 191 10.33 18.89 5.94
N SER A 192 10.07 19.14 7.23
CA SER A 192 10.58 20.34 7.93
C SER A 192 12.04 20.26 8.39
N SER A 193 12.65 19.08 8.36
CA SER A 193 14.08 18.93 8.61
C SER A 193 14.65 18.01 7.55
N GLY A 194 15.72 18.38 6.85
CA GLY A 194 16.34 17.62 5.75
C GLY A 194 16.75 16.17 6.06
N TYR A 195 16.53 15.72 7.30
CA TYR A 195 16.51 14.32 7.68
C TYR A 195 15.07 13.81 7.61
N ASN A 196 14.84 12.83 6.75
CA ASN A 196 13.65 11.98 6.74
C ASN A 196 13.48 11.33 8.13
N PHE A 197 12.92 12.07 9.10
CA PHE A 197 12.69 11.56 10.43
C PHE A 197 11.45 10.70 10.38
N VAL A 198 11.66 9.46 10.76
CA VAL A 198 10.64 8.46 10.80
C VAL A 198 10.47 8.04 12.24
N ASN A 199 9.21 7.92 12.64
CA ASN A 199 8.85 7.65 14.01
C ASN A 199 9.19 6.20 14.37
N TRP A 200 9.47 5.97 15.65
CA TRP A 200 9.60 4.63 16.21
C TRP A 200 8.37 3.77 15.87
N GLU A 201 7.17 4.33 16.03
CA GLU A 201 5.89 3.64 15.71
C GLU A 201 5.86 3.04 14.31
N THR A 202 6.23 3.82 13.29
CA THR A 202 6.30 3.34 11.90
C THR A 202 7.29 2.19 11.74
N THR A 203 8.47 2.27 12.37
CA THR A 203 9.46 1.20 12.26
C THR A 203 9.03 -0.09 12.94
N LEU A 204 8.34 0.01 14.08
CA LEU A 204 7.84 -1.15 14.83
C LEU A 204 6.73 -1.87 14.05
N VAL A 205 5.86 -1.13 13.36
CA VAL A 205 4.85 -1.73 12.46
C VAL A 205 5.54 -2.46 11.31
N PHE A 206 6.49 -1.83 10.61
CA PHE A 206 7.11 -2.46 9.44
C PHE A 206 8.08 -3.61 9.78
N LEU A 207 8.62 -3.66 11.00
CA LEU A 207 9.38 -4.81 11.50
C LEU A 207 8.52 -6.07 11.71
N ASN A 208 7.20 -5.96 11.62
CA ASN A 208 6.24 -7.04 11.86
C ASN A 208 6.29 -7.57 13.30
N ILE A 209 6.40 -6.66 14.29
CA ILE A 209 6.28 -7.02 15.71
C ILE A 209 4.93 -7.74 15.94
N PRO A 210 4.89 -8.76 16.81
CA PRO A 210 3.64 -9.41 17.17
C PRO A 210 2.56 -8.39 17.55
N PHE A 211 1.33 -8.67 17.12
CA PHE A 211 0.16 -7.81 17.21
C PHE A 211 0.11 -6.57 16.30
N SER A 212 1.13 -6.31 15.50
CA SER A 212 1.06 -5.27 14.47
C SER A 212 0.22 -5.73 13.26
N VAL A 213 -0.26 -4.78 12.47
CA VAL A 213 -1.08 -5.10 11.28
C VAL A 213 -0.34 -5.92 10.26
N SER A 214 0.89 -5.52 9.94
CA SER A 214 1.70 -6.18 8.94
C SER A 214 1.94 -7.65 9.32
N PHE A 215 2.10 -7.93 10.62
CA PHE A 215 2.21 -9.29 11.14
C PHE A 215 0.93 -10.10 10.92
N PHE A 216 -0.23 -9.58 11.30
CA PHE A 216 -1.49 -10.31 11.13
C PHE A 216 -1.89 -10.50 9.68
N VAL A 217 -1.73 -9.46 8.85
CA VAL A 217 -1.95 -9.57 7.41
C VAL A 217 -1.15 -10.74 6.84
N LYS A 218 0.13 -10.88 7.25
CA LYS A 218 0.98 -12.00 6.83
C LYS A 218 0.50 -13.34 7.39
N ILE A 219 0.19 -13.45 8.68
CA ILE A 219 -0.23 -14.72 9.26
C ILE A 219 -1.53 -15.23 8.65
N PHE A 220 -2.54 -14.37 8.53
CA PHE A 220 -3.83 -14.77 7.96
C PHE A 220 -3.66 -15.18 6.49
N SER A 221 -3.00 -14.36 5.68
CA SER A 221 -2.77 -14.70 4.27
C SER A 221 -1.91 -15.96 4.11
N LEU A 222 -0.83 -16.12 4.87
CA LEU A 222 -0.01 -17.33 4.86
C LEU A 222 -0.83 -18.57 5.23
N SER A 223 -1.67 -18.50 6.27
CA SER A 223 -2.49 -19.64 6.71
C SER A 223 -3.42 -20.17 5.61
N GLU A 224 -3.86 -19.29 4.71
CA GLU A 224 -4.71 -19.65 3.59
C GLU A 224 -3.91 -20.15 2.39
N ILE A 225 -2.80 -19.47 2.04
CA ILE A 225 -1.98 -19.85 0.89
C ILE A 225 -1.25 -21.19 1.13
N PHE A 226 -0.86 -21.48 2.38
CA PHE A 226 -0.23 -22.75 2.75
C PHE A 226 -1.07 -23.98 2.39
N LYS A 227 -2.40 -23.83 2.27
CA LYS A 227 -3.30 -24.92 1.87
C LYS A 227 -3.20 -25.26 0.38
N LEU A 228 -2.80 -24.32 -0.48
CA LEU A 228 -2.68 -24.57 -1.92
C LEU A 228 -1.25 -24.91 -2.34
N ASP A 229 -0.27 -24.05 -2.02
CA ASP A 229 1.08 -24.15 -2.58
C ASP A 229 2.14 -24.19 -1.49
N SER A 230 2.49 -25.38 -1.03
CA SER A 230 3.43 -25.56 0.09
C SER A 230 4.88 -25.19 -0.23
N PHE A 231 5.39 -25.49 -1.43
CA PHE A 231 6.81 -25.28 -1.72
C PHE A 231 7.17 -23.80 -1.90
N PHE A 232 6.40 -23.05 -2.69
CA PHE A 232 6.70 -21.65 -2.94
C PHE A 232 6.44 -20.78 -1.70
N THR A 233 5.41 -21.11 -0.90
CA THR A 233 5.16 -20.43 0.39
C THR A 233 6.31 -20.64 1.37
N LEU A 234 6.92 -21.84 1.43
CA LEU A 234 8.12 -22.08 2.22
C LEU A 234 9.28 -21.17 1.79
N PHE A 235 9.51 -21.01 0.48
CA PHE A 235 10.54 -20.10 -0.02
C PHE A 235 10.25 -18.64 0.37
N LEU A 236 8.99 -18.22 0.30
CA LEU A 236 8.59 -16.90 0.77
C LEU A 236 8.88 -16.70 2.26
N LEU A 237 8.58 -17.69 3.11
CA LEU A 237 8.90 -17.61 4.54
C LEU A 237 10.40 -17.38 4.77
N PHE A 238 11.28 -18.08 4.06
CA PHE A 238 12.72 -17.84 4.16
C PHE A 238 13.09 -16.42 3.72
N SER A 239 12.45 -15.91 2.67
CA SER A 239 12.70 -14.54 2.19
C SER A 239 12.22 -13.43 3.15
N MET A 240 11.25 -13.71 4.04
CA MET A 240 10.77 -12.73 5.01
C MET A 240 11.87 -12.22 5.95
N PHE A 241 12.88 -13.05 6.24
CA PHE A 241 14.02 -12.66 7.07
C PHE A 241 14.78 -11.45 6.51
N LEU A 242 14.83 -11.28 5.18
CA LEU A 242 15.46 -10.13 4.54
C LEU A 242 14.83 -8.80 4.97
N SER A 243 13.51 -8.78 5.19
CA SER A 243 12.82 -7.58 5.68
C SER A 243 13.28 -7.22 7.09
N VAL A 244 13.40 -8.20 7.98
CA VAL A 244 13.83 -8.00 9.37
C VAL A 244 15.24 -7.43 9.42
N LEU A 245 16.16 -7.90 8.57
CA LEU A 245 17.51 -7.35 8.47
C LEU A 245 17.51 -5.86 8.10
N ALA A 246 16.76 -5.47 7.06
CA ALA A 246 16.71 -4.06 6.63
C ALA A 246 16.07 -3.15 7.70
N PHE A 247 14.99 -3.60 8.34
CA PHE A 247 14.33 -2.84 9.41
C PHE A 247 15.18 -2.79 10.69
N SER A 248 16.00 -3.81 10.97
CA SER A 248 16.93 -3.80 12.11
C SER A 248 18.02 -2.74 11.96
N PHE A 249 18.57 -2.56 10.75
CA PHE A 249 19.52 -1.47 10.46
C PHE A 249 18.88 -0.09 10.71
N TRP A 250 17.60 0.04 10.35
CA TRP A 250 16.87 1.27 10.64
C TRP A 250 16.68 1.52 12.14
N LEU A 251 16.31 0.50 12.91
CA LEU A 251 16.19 0.62 14.37
C LEU A 251 17.51 1.09 15.01
N ILE A 252 18.64 0.53 14.59
CA ILE A 252 19.96 0.96 15.08
C ILE A 252 20.17 2.45 14.77
N ASN A 253 19.88 2.90 13.55
CA ASN A 253 20.03 4.31 13.19
C ASN A 253 19.09 5.25 13.94
N LEU A 254 17.89 4.80 14.31
CA LEU A 254 16.98 5.58 15.15
C LEU A 254 17.47 5.65 16.60
N SER A 255 18.04 4.56 17.14
CA SER A 255 18.56 4.54 18.50
C SER A 255 19.71 5.51 18.73
N MET A 256 20.52 5.76 17.69
CA MET A 256 21.67 6.67 17.78
C MET A 256 21.30 8.15 17.62
N LYS A 257 20.07 8.47 17.19
CA LYS A 257 19.62 9.84 17.03
C LYS A 257 18.77 10.26 18.22
N ASN A 258 19.24 11.23 18.99
CA ASN A 258 18.45 11.90 20.01
C ASN A 258 17.29 12.66 19.35
N ASN A 259 16.10 12.05 19.39
CA ASN A 259 14.87 12.56 18.76
C ASN A 259 13.90 13.15 19.79
N GLU A 260 14.41 13.76 20.87
CA GLU A 260 13.55 14.30 21.94
C GLU A 260 12.68 15.46 21.41
N ASP A 261 13.25 16.35 20.59
CA ASP A 261 12.60 17.61 20.18
C ASP A 261 11.63 17.50 19.00
N LEU A 262 11.61 16.38 18.27
CA LEU A 262 10.79 16.18 17.07
C LEU A 262 9.60 15.23 17.29
N SER A 263 9.35 14.88 18.55
CA SER A 263 8.38 13.86 18.97
C SER A 263 6.93 14.37 18.95
N GLY A 264 6.47 14.89 17.82
CA GLY A 264 5.05 15.04 17.53
C GLY A 264 4.37 13.67 17.34
N ASN A 265 4.59 12.70 18.22
CA ASN A 265 4.13 11.32 18.08
C ASN A 265 2.73 11.17 18.71
N ASN A 266 1.81 10.51 18.00
CA ASN A 266 0.50 10.16 18.58
C ASN A 266 0.63 8.81 19.30
N LYS A 267 1.58 8.72 20.24
CA LYS A 267 1.87 7.47 20.97
C LYS A 267 0.58 6.89 21.55
N PHE A 268 -0.25 7.76 22.14
CA PHE A 268 -1.52 7.38 22.73
C PHE A 268 -2.50 6.76 21.73
N ASN A 269 -2.74 7.41 20.58
CA ASN A 269 -3.67 6.87 19.58
C ASN A 269 -3.16 5.55 18.99
N TYR A 270 -1.84 5.43 18.80
CA TYR A 270 -1.25 4.19 18.34
C TYR A 270 -1.48 3.05 19.32
N PHE A 271 -1.20 3.26 20.62
CA PHE A 271 -1.41 2.26 21.65
C PHE A 271 -2.89 1.91 21.89
N ILE A 272 -3.82 2.81 21.59
CA ILE A 272 -5.27 2.49 21.62
C ILE A 272 -5.66 1.58 20.47
N ILE A 273 -5.12 1.83 19.28
CA ILE A 273 -5.56 1.12 18.07
C ILE A 273 -4.88 -0.24 17.96
N PHE A 274 -3.62 -0.35 18.36
CA PHE A 274 -2.85 -1.59 18.33
C PHE A 274 -3.59 -2.81 18.92
N PRO A 275 -4.20 -2.75 20.14
CA PRO A 275 -4.92 -3.87 20.72
C PRO A 275 -6.24 -4.19 20.03
N LEU A 276 -6.84 -3.28 19.25
CA LEU A 276 -8.06 -3.59 18.49
C LEU A 276 -7.84 -4.73 17.51
N MET A 277 -6.58 -5.06 17.19
CA MET A 277 -6.28 -6.19 16.34
C MET A 277 -6.62 -7.54 16.96
N VAL A 278 -6.75 -7.65 18.28
CA VAL A 278 -7.20 -8.90 18.92
C VAL A 278 -8.62 -9.27 18.47
N ILE A 279 -9.43 -8.27 18.12
CA ILE A 279 -10.79 -8.49 17.58
C ILE A 279 -10.74 -9.26 16.25
N SER A 280 -9.67 -9.11 15.47
CA SER A 280 -9.51 -9.81 14.18
C SER A 280 -9.31 -11.32 14.30
N ILE A 281 -8.93 -11.79 15.49
CA ILE A 281 -8.64 -13.20 15.76
C ILE A 281 -9.92 -13.96 16.11
N ILE A 282 -10.96 -13.24 16.57
CA ILE A 282 -12.27 -13.77 16.96
C ILE A 282 -13.13 -13.93 15.71
#